data_AF-A0A926SLZ6-F1
#
_entry.id   AF-A0A926SLZ6-F1
#
_cell.length_a   1.000
_cell.length_b   1.000
_cell.length_c   1.000
_cell.angle_alpha   90.00
_cell.angle_beta   90.00
_cell.angle_gamma   90.00
#
_symmetry.space_group_name_H-M   'P 1'
#
loop_
_entity.id
_entity.type
_entity.pdbx_description
1 polymer ?
#
loop_
_entity_poly.entity_id
_entity_poly.type
_entity_poly.pdbx_seq_one_letter_code
_entity_poly.pdbx_strand_id
1 'polypeptide(L)'
;MKSYKLIALCSTLTIAGWGCADQQLPKQVETPPSASIALLTPTRSNQFDPTTLQVGDRIQGLEVRQVDVQKAFDGSMVGTVAFQGEVLLTGTYRPHPQSPDVQSVCFDGDAASATQLPRFLNDDRKVWFCFENQEAAIQQLGTIGTTGKATIVIDQYTTIRQFTDAVDSAVLVWVVSKE
;
A
#
# COMPACT_ATOMS: atom_id res chain seq x y z
N MET A 1 -3.64 -53.47 19.59
CA MET A 1 -4.58 -54.59 19.41
C MET A 1 -6.00 -54.11 19.69
N LYS A 2 -6.83 -53.96 18.65
CA LYS A 2 -8.22 -54.44 18.58
C LYS A 2 -8.85 -53.89 17.31
N SER A 3 -8.95 -54.80 16.34
CA SER A 3 -9.67 -54.69 15.09
C SER A 3 -11.18 -54.64 15.36
N TYR A 4 -11.93 -53.93 14.51
CA TYR A 4 -13.30 -54.32 14.17
C TYR A 4 -13.50 -54.16 12.66
N LYS A 5 -13.65 -55.31 11.99
CA LYS A 5 -14.29 -55.46 10.69
C LYS A 5 -15.79 -55.58 10.94
N LEU A 6 -16.63 -55.00 10.10
CA LEU A 6 -17.82 -55.71 9.61
C LEU A 6 -18.35 -55.08 8.31
N ILE A 7 -18.56 -55.98 7.36
CA ILE A 7 -19.05 -55.82 5.99
C ILE A 7 -20.58 -55.91 6.05
N ALA A 8 -21.28 -55.15 5.21
CA ALA A 8 -22.65 -55.47 4.81
C ALA A 8 -22.84 -55.19 3.32
N LEU A 9 -22.73 -56.27 2.54
CA LEU A 9 -23.29 -56.40 1.19
C LEU A 9 -24.80 -56.54 1.32
N CYS A 10 -25.57 -55.86 0.46
CA CYS A 10 -26.95 -56.28 0.18
C CYS A 10 -27.19 -56.22 -1.32
N SER A 11 -27.46 -57.40 -1.87
CA SER A 11 -27.74 -57.69 -3.27
C SER A 11 -29.22 -57.43 -3.60
N THR A 12 -29.48 -57.01 -4.85
CA THR A 12 -30.58 -57.34 -5.81
C THR A 12 -32.02 -57.62 -5.27
N LEU A 13 -33.13 -57.16 -5.86
CA LEU A 13 -33.58 -57.42 -7.23
C LEU A 13 -34.91 -56.66 -7.54
N THR A 14 -35.10 -56.37 -8.83
CA THR A 14 -36.24 -55.91 -9.68
C THR A 14 -37.70 -55.91 -9.19
N ILE A 15 -38.45 -54.85 -9.51
CA ILE A 15 -39.86 -54.92 -9.97
C ILE A 15 -40.09 -53.89 -11.11
N ALA A 16 -40.75 -54.37 -12.16
CA ALA A 16 -41.17 -53.63 -13.35
C ALA A 16 -42.32 -52.65 -13.08
N GLY A 17 -42.36 -51.54 -13.82
CA GLY A 17 -43.51 -50.64 -13.86
C GLY A 17 -43.39 -49.65 -15.01
N TRP A 18 -44.24 -49.81 -16.02
CA TRP A 18 -44.47 -48.81 -17.07
C TRP A 18 -45.05 -47.53 -16.46
N GLY A 19 -44.45 -46.39 -16.79
CA GLY A 19 -44.95 -45.07 -16.42
C GLY A 19 -44.45 -44.04 -17.42
N CYS A 20 -45.37 -43.26 -17.98
CA CYS A 20 -45.21 -42.34 -19.08
C CYS A 20 -43.97 -41.44 -19.00
N ALA A 21 -43.28 -41.31 -20.14
CA ALA A 21 -42.26 -40.30 -20.36
C ALA A 21 -42.93 -38.90 -20.37
N ASP A 22 -42.81 -38.18 -19.26
CA ASP A 22 -43.10 -36.76 -19.18
C ASP A 22 -41.77 -36.03 -19.44
N GLN A 23 -41.58 -35.54 -20.66
CA GLN A 23 -40.42 -34.69 -21.00
C GLN A 23 -40.62 -33.32 -20.36
N GLN A 24 -40.24 -33.19 -19.10
CA GLN A 24 -40.09 -31.89 -18.48
C GLN A 24 -38.87 -31.18 -19.09
N LEU A 25 -39.14 -30.19 -19.95
CA LEU A 25 -38.15 -29.23 -20.44
C LEU A 25 -37.26 -28.75 -19.29
N PRO A 26 -35.92 -28.68 -19.47
CA PRO A 26 -35.04 -28.19 -18.42
C PRO A 26 -35.40 -26.73 -18.10
N LYS A 27 -35.82 -26.49 -16.85
CA LYS A 27 -35.89 -25.14 -16.27
C LYS A 27 -34.54 -24.47 -16.50
N GLN A 28 -34.56 -23.41 -17.31
CA GLN A 28 -33.41 -22.53 -17.48
C GLN A 28 -33.00 -22.05 -16.09
N VAL A 29 -31.79 -22.41 -15.69
CA VAL A 29 -31.15 -21.82 -14.52
C VAL A 29 -30.83 -20.40 -14.90
N GLU A 30 -31.66 -19.44 -14.46
CA GLU A 30 -31.33 -18.03 -14.54
C GLU A 30 -30.07 -17.80 -13.71
N THR A 31 -28.95 -17.65 -14.40
CA THR A 31 -27.69 -17.16 -13.84
C THR A 31 -27.96 -15.83 -13.11
N PRO A 32 -27.52 -15.68 -11.84
CA PRO A 32 -27.55 -14.39 -11.17
C PRO A 32 -26.80 -13.34 -12.01
N PRO A 33 -27.25 -12.07 -12.02
CA PRO A 33 -26.55 -11.02 -12.75
C PRO A 33 -25.10 -10.97 -12.27
N SER A 34 -24.22 -11.19 -13.24
CA SER A 34 -22.77 -11.04 -13.16
C SER A 34 -22.45 -9.80 -12.33
N ALA A 35 -22.03 -10.00 -11.09
CA ALA A 35 -21.35 -8.97 -10.34
C ALA A 35 -20.11 -8.61 -11.14
N SER A 36 -20.15 -7.47 -11.82
CA SER A 36 -18.97 -6.83 -12.37
C SER A 36 -18.07 -6.48 -11.19
N ILE A 37 -17.21 -7.41 -10.81
CA ILE A 37 -15.99 -7.08 -10.10
C ILE A 37 -15.22 -6.25 -11.11
N ALA A 38 -15.29 -4.93 -10.99
CA ALA A 38 -14.38 -4.04 -11.67
C ALA A 38 -12.98 -4.51 -11.28
N LEU A 39 -12.29 -5.16 -12.22
CA LEU A 39 -10.88 -5.45 -12.09
C LEU A 39 -10.19 -4.09 -12.02
N LEU A 40 -9.92 -3.62 -10.80
CA LEU A 40 -9.01 -2.51 -10.56
C LEU A 40 -7.68 -2.94 -11.18
N THR A 41 -7.39 -2.45 -12.38
CA THR A 41 -6.05 -2.54 -12.95
C THR A 41 -5.08 -2.03 -11.88
N PRO A 42 -4.04 -2.78 -11.49
CA PRO A 42 -3.03 -2.25 -10.61
C PRO A 42 -2.42 -1.05 -11.31
N THR A 43 -2.76 0.15 -10.83
CA THR A 43 -2.23 1.39 -11.36
C THR A 43 -0.72 1.31 -11.13
N ARG A 44 0.06 1.09 -12.19
CA ARG A 44 1.54 1.09 -12.13
C ARG A 44 2.15 2.46 -11.85
N SER A 45 1.31 3.45 -11.54
CA SER A 45 1.71 4.79 -11.16
C SER A 45 1.70 4.88 -9.64
N ASN A 46 2.75 5.49 -9.08
CA ASN A 46 2.73 5.92 -7.69
C ASN A 46 1.93 7.21 -7.49
N GLN A 47 1.43 7.83 -8.57
CA GLN A 47 0.60 9.02 -8.46
C GLN A 47 -0.86 8.66 -8.17
N PHE A 48 -1.51 9.46 -7.32
CA PHE A 48 -2.90 9.32 -6.94
C PHE A 48 -3.66 10.64 -7.05
N ASP A 49 -4.93 10.55 -7.43
CA ASP A 49 -5.85 11.69 -7.35
C ASP A 49 -6.45 11.75 -5.93
N PRO A 50 -6.15 12.78 -5.13
CA PRO A 50 -6.64 12.88 -3.75
C PRO A 50 -8.18 12.99 -3.66
N THR A 51 -8.87 13.31 -4.75
CA THR A 51 -10.34 13.44 -4.75
C THR A 51 -11.08 12.11 -4.84
N THR A 52 -10.39 11.06 -5.29
CA THR A 52 -10.95 9.71 -5.43
C THR A 52 -10.35 8.72 -4.44
N LEU A 53 -9.29 9.11 -3.72
CA LEU A 53 -8.58 8.26 -2.76
C LEU A 53 -9.39 7.99 -1.50
N GLN A 54 -9.40 6.73 -1.05
CA GLN A 54 -10.09 6.28 0.15
C GLN A 54 -9.16 5.56 1.13
N VAL A 55 -9.48 5.61 2.43
CA VAL A 55 -8.79 4.80 3.44
C VAL A 55 -9.00 3.31 3.13
N GLY A 56 -7.91 2.54 3.18
CA GLY A 56 -7.88 1.13 2.79
C GLY A 56 -7.44 0.88 1.34
N ASP A 57 -7.42 1.91 0.49
CA ASP A 57 -6.83 1.79 -0.85
C ASP A 57 -5.34 1.44 -0.77
N ARG A 58 -4.80 0.86 -1.84
CA ARG A 58 -3.38 0.51 -1.94
C ARG A 58 -2.72 1.14 -3.15
N ILE A 59 -1.58 1.80 -2.91
CA ILE A 59 -0.74 2.41 -3.95
C ILE A 59 0.68 1.91 -3.72
N GLN A 60 1.28 1.28 -4.73
CA GLN A 60 2.62 0.68 -4.63
C GLN A 60 2.78 -0.27 -3.43
N GLY A 61 1.71 -0.98 -3.07
CA GLY A 61 1.69 -1.89 -1.93
C GLY A 61 1.44 -1.23 -0.57
N LEU A 62 1.54 0.10 -0.48
CA LEU A 62 1.25 0.86 0.74
C LEU A 62 -0.25 1.13 0.89
N GLU A 63 -0.79 0.89 2.07
CA GLU A 63 -2.20 1.06 2.40
C GLU A 63 -2.48 2.48 2.90
N VAL A 64 -3.50 3.14 2.35
CA VAL A 64 -3.94 4.46 2.79
C VAL A 64 -4.55 4.35 4.19
N ARG A 65 -4.00 5.11 5.15
CA ARG A 65 -4.47 5.17 6.54
C ARG A 65 -5.26 6.43 6.85
N GLN A 66 -4.91 7.54 6.22
CA GLN A 66 -5.57 8.82 6.44
C GLN A 66 -5.56 9.63 5.14
N VAL A 67 -6.67 10.30 4.87
CA VAL A 67 -6.80 11.28 3.80
C VAL A 67 -7.37 12.55 4.42
N ASP A 68 -6.55 13.58 4.52
CA ASP A 68 -6.96 14.90 5.00
C ASP A 68 -6.58 15.94 3.94
N VAL A 69 -7.49 16.14 2.98
CA VAL A 69 -7.25 16.98 1.82
C VAL A 69 -8.41 17.94 1.60
N GLN A 70 -8.08 19.14 1.15
CA GLN A 70 -9.03 20.19 0.88
C GLN A 70 -8.64 20.95 -0.39
N LYS A 71 -9.61 21.65 -0.97
CA LYS A 71 -9.37 22.50 -2.12
C LYS A 71 -8.83 23.86 -1.66
N ALA A 72 -7.67 24.25 -2.16
CA ALA A 72 -7.10 25.58 -1.97
C ALA A 72 -7.85 26.65 -2.79
N PHE A 73 -7.52 27.92 -2.52
CA PHE A 73 -8.13 29.07 -3.22
C PHE A 73 -7.89 29.05 -4.73
N ASP A 74 -6.73 28.58 -5.18
CA ASP A 74 -6.39 28.43 -6.61
C ASP A 74 -7.02 27.19 -7.26
N GLY A 75 -7.77 26.42 -6.48
CA GLY A 75 -8.45 25.21 -6.90
C GLY A 75 -7.60 23.94 -6.86
N SER A 76 -6.32 24.03 -6.48
CA SER A 76 -5.46 22.85 -6.26
C SER A 76 -5.91 22.07 -5.02
N MET A 77 -5.64 20.76 -5.00
CA MET A 77 -5.85 19.95 -3.80
C MET A 77 -4.60 19.99 -2.93
N VAL A 78 -4.76 20.36 -1.67
CA VAL A 78 -3.72 20.47 -0.66
C VAL A 78 -4.11 19.66 0.57
N GLY A 79 -3.12 19.22 1.33
CA GLY A 79 -3.34 18.46 2.55
C GLY A 79 -2.32 17.34 2.72
N THR A 80 -2.73 16.32 3.46
CA THR A 80 -1.89 15.23 3.94
C THR A 80 -2.54 13.89 3.65
N VAL A 81 -1.74 12.93 3.20
CA VAL A 81 -2.16 11.54 3.07
C VAL A 81 -1.12 10.66 3.75
N ALA A 82 -1.58 9.82 4.69
CA ALA A 82 -0.73 8.90 5.42
C ALA A 82 -0.92 7.47 4.90
N PHE A 83 0.18 6.74 4.79
CA PHE A 83 0.27 5.40 4.27
C PHE A 83 0.93 4.47 5.28
N GLN A 84 0.56 3.19 5.26
CA GLN A 84 1.23 2.14 6.03
C GLN A 84 1.71 1.00 5.14
N GLY A 85 2.89 0.48 5.43
CA GLY A 85 3.55 -0.59 4.72
C GLY A 85 5.05 -0.32 4.61
N GLU A 86 5.83 -1.39 4.62
CA GLU A 86 7.27 -1.30 4.46
C GLU A 86 7.68 -1.10 2.99
N VAL A 87 8.65 -0.22 2.76
CA VAL A 87 9.24 -0.01 1.44
C VAL A 87 10.76 0.17 1.54
N LEU A 88 11.47 -0.49 0.62
CA LEU A 88 12.92 -0.43 0.50
C LEU A 88 13.32 0.73 -0.43
N LEU A 89 14.12 1.66 0.09
CA LEU A 89 14.55 2.84 -0.64
C LEU A 89 16.08 2.97 -0.62
N THR A 90 16.61 3.53 -1.70
CA THR A 90 18.00 3.94 -1.87
C THR A 90 18.08 5.45 -2.06
N GLY A 91 19.11 6.07 -1.49
CA GLY A 91 19.17 7.52 -1.50
C GLY A 91 20.28 8.09 -0.63
N THR A 92 20.14 9.38 -0.33
CA THR A 92 21.10 10.15 0.47
C THR A 92 20.42 10.62 1.76
N TYR A 93 20.99 10.28 2.91
CA TYR A 93 20.60 10.89 4.18
C TYR A 93 21.41 12.17 4.40
N ARG A 94 20.79 13.20 4.98
CA ARG A 94 21.43 14.49 5.29
C ARG A 94 20.68 15.23 6.40
N PRO A 95 21.32 16.21 7.08
CA PRO A 95 20.61 17.08 8.00
C PRO A 95 19.55 17.93 7.28
N HIS A 96 18.56 18.39 8.02
CA HIS A 96 17.59 19.38 7.55
C HIS A 96 18.30 20.64 7.03
N PRO A 97 17.83 21.28 5.94
CA PRO A 97 18.46 22.49 5.39
C PRO A 97 18.60 23.66 6.35
N GLN A 98 17.74 23.72 7.38
CA GLN A 98 17.78 24.74 8.44
C GLN A 98 18.60 24.29 9.66
N SER A 99 19.43 23.26 9.56
CA SER A 99 20.37 22.89 10.63
C SER A 99 21.37 24.03 10.88
N PRO A 100 21.72 24.37 12.14
CA PRO A 100 21.42 23.63 13.37
C PRO A 100 20.08 23.96 14.04
N ASP A 101 19.31 24.93 13.55
CA ASP A 101 18.04 25.36 14.15
C ASP A 101 16.99 24.24 14.12
N VAL A 102 17.01 23.42 13.06
CA VAL A 102 16.20 22.20 12.95
C VAL A 102 17.10 20.96 12.98
N GLN A 103 16.98 20.19 14.05
CA GLN A 103 17.75 18.97 14.30
C GLN A 103 17.02 17.72 13.79
N SER A 104 16.88 17.62 12.46
CA SER A 104 16.25 16.47 11.82
C SER A 104 17.20 15.81 10.81
N VAL A 105 17.22 14.48 10.81
CA VAL A 105 17.76 13.66 9.72
C VAL A 105 16.67 13.48 8.68
N CYS A 106 17.02 13.76 7.44
CA CYS A 106 16.14 13.66 6.29
C CYS A 106 16.78 12.80 5.20
N PHE A 107 15.96 12.35 4.25
CA PHE A 107 16.35 11.42 3.22
C PHE A 107 15.84 11.85 1.85
N ASP A 108 16.74 11.87 0.88
CA ASP A 108 16.44 12.11 -0.52
C ASP A 108 16.50 10.78 -1.27
N GLY A 109 15.33 10.29 -1.66
CA GLY A 109 15.22 9.10 -2.49
C GLY A 109 15.81 9.34 -3.87
N ASP A 110 16.54 8.35 -4.38
CA ASP A 110 16.96 8.38 -5.78
C ASP A 110 15.78 8.20 -6.74
N ALA A 111 16.05 8.24 -8.05
CA ALA A 111 15.00 8.15 -9.06
C ALA A 111 14.19 6.84 -8.99
N ALA A 112 14.82 5.72 -8.60
CA ALA A 112 14.11 4.45 -8.46
C ALA A 112 13.18 4.49 -7.25
N SER A 113 13.70 4.93 -6.11
CA SER A 113 12.96 5.13 -4.85
C SER A 113 11.81 6.11 -5.02
N ALA A 114 11.99 7.14 -5.84
CA ALA A 114 10.95 8.13 -6.10
C ALA A 114 9.70 7.55 -6.77
N THR A 115 9.83 6.45 -7.51
CA THR A 115 8.69 5.75 -8.13
C THR A 115 8.00 4.76 -7.19
N GLN A 116 8.57 4.49 -6.01
CA GLN A 116 7.99 3.55 -5.04
C GLN A 116 7.08 4.24 -4.03
N LEU A 117 7.23 5.54 -3.82
CA LEU A 117 6.44 6.28 -2.84
C LEU A 117 5.19 6.93 -3.45
N PRO A 118 4.00 6.74 -2.86
CA PRO A 118 2.77 7.39 -3.29
C PRO A 118 2.92 8.91 -3.35
N ARG A 119 2.31 9.53 -4.36
CA ARG A 119 2.42 10.97 -4.60
C ARG A 119 1.15 11.56 -5.15
N PHE A 120 0.86 12.80 -4.81
CA PHE A 120 -0.24 13.53 -5.41
C PHE A 120 -0.08 13.61 -6.94
N LEU A 121 -1.19 13.49 -7.67
CA LEU A 121 -1.21 13.74 -9.11
C LEU A 121 -0.71 15.17 -9.39
N ASN A 122 0.21 15.30 -10.36
CA ASN A 122 0.87 16.55 -10.72
C ASN A 122 1.68 17.20 -9.58
N ASP A 123 2.23 16.40 -8.67
CA ASP A 123 3.29 16.85 -7.75
C ASP A 123 4.66 16.47 -8.31
N ASP A 124 5.39 17.48 -8.80
CA ASP A 124 6.69 17.31 -9.46
C ASP A 124 7.88 17.59 -8.52
N ARG A 125 7.64 17.75 -7.20
CA ARG A 125 8.69 17.96 -6.22
C ARG A 125 9.63 16.75 -6.19
N LYS A 126 10.88 16.90 -5.73
CA LYS A 126 11.75 15.74 -5.49
C LYS A 126 11.22 14.89 -4.34
N VAL A 127 11.53 13.60 -4.30
CA VAL A 127 11.23 12.76 -3.14
C VAL A 127 12.21 13.10 -2.04
N TRP A 128 11.71 13.79 -1.03
CA TRP A 128 12.46 14.21 0.14
C TRP A 128 11.53 14.21 1.35
N PHE A 129 11.96 13.54 2.42
CA PHE A 129 11.21 13.45 3.67
C PHE A 129 12.14 13.49 4.88
N CYS A 130 11.62 13.83 6.05
CA CYS A 130 12.35 13.74 7.31
C CYS A 130 11.80 12.62 8.20
N PHE A 131 12.67 11.96 8.95
CA PHE A 131 12.24 10.83 9.78
C PHE A 131 11.40 11.31 10.97
N GLU A 132 10.36 10.57 11.34
CA GLU A 132 9.57 10.89 12.53
C GLU A 132 10.28 10.40 13.81
N ASN A 133 10.91 9.23 13.73
CA ASN A 133 11.68 8.62 14.79
C ASN A 133 13.17 9.05 14.74
N GLN A 134 13.41 10.34 14.96
CA GLN A 134 14.74 10.97 14.86
C GLN A 134 15.83 10.24 15.67
N GLU A 135 15.52 9.77 16.88
CA GLU A 135 16.48 9.02 17.69
C GLU A 135 16.99 7.75 16.99
N ALA A 136 16.08 6.95 16.42
CA ALA A 136 16.44 5.74 15.70
C ALA A 136 17.20 6.05 14.40
N ALA A 137 16.81 7.12 13.70
CA ALA A 137 17.51 7.58 12.50
C ALA A 137 18.95 7.99 12.82
N ILE A 138 19.16 8.76 13.89
CA ILE A 138 20.48 9.20 14.34
C ILE A 138 21.36 7.99 14.72
N GLN A 139 20.80 7.02 15.44
CA GLN A 139 21.54 5.83 15.87
C GLN A 139 22.05 5.00 14.68
N GLN A 140 21.28 4.88 13.59
CA GLN A 140 21.64 4.01 12.47
C GLN A 140 22.39 4.74 11.34
N LEU A 141 21.94 5.94 10.96
CA LEU A 141 22.51 6.69 9.84
C LEU A 141 23.76 7.47 10.27
N GLY A 142 23.74 8.07 11.46
CA GLY A 142 24.85 8.84 12.00
C GLY A 142 24.38 10.04 12.83
N THR A 143 25.31 10.72 13.48
CA THR A 143 25.01 11.91 14.27
C THR A 143 24.42 13.04 13.41
N ILE A 144 23.61 13.91 14.02
CA ILE A 144 23.08 15.10 13.33
C ILE A 144 24.23 15.86 12.64
N GLY A 145 24.03 16.21 11.37
CA GLY A 145 25.04 16.88 10.54
C GLY A 145 25.78 15.96 9.58
N THR A 146 25.68 14.64 9.72
CA THR A 146 26.28 13.69 8.75
C THR A 146 25.45 13.59 7.47
N THR A 147 26.14 13.46 6.34
CA THR A 147 25.53 13.20 5.02
C THR A 147 26.20 12.00 4.40
N GLY A 148 25.43 11.10 3.79
CA GLY A 148 25.95 9.92 3.12
C GLY A 148 24.88 9.17 2.34
N LYS A 149 25.29 8.10 1.65
CA LYS A 149 24.35 7.23 0.93
C LYS A 149 23.89 6.10 1.83
N ALA A 150 22.63 5.68 1.66
CA ALA A 150 22.11 4.52 2.36
C ALA A 150 21.01 3.81 1.56
N THR A 151 20.86 2.53 1.88
CA THR A 151 19.66 1.73 1.59
C THR A 151 18.90 1.56 2.89
N ILE A 152 17.62 1.93 2.92
CA ILE A 152 16.79 1.95 4.13
C ILE A 152 15.46 1.25 3.88
N VAL A 153 14.87 0.73 4.96
CA VAL A 153 13.46 0.36 4.99
C VAL A 153 12.70 1.37 5.83
N ILE A 154 11.63 1.92 5.27
CA ILE A 154 10.73 2.84 5.98
C ILE A 154 9.33 2.23 6.07
N ASP A 155 8.56 2.69 7.05
CA ASP A 155 7.12 2.47 7.21
C ASP A 155 6.45 3.81 7.56
N GLN A 156 5.11 3.83 7.62
CA GLN A 156 4.31 4.98 8.04
C GLN A 156 4.68 6.26 7.27
N TYR A 157 4.69 6.16 5.94
CA TYR A 157 5.02 7.29 5.06
C TYR A 157 3.85 8.26 4.97
N THR A 158 4.14 9.55 5.11
CA THR A 158 3.16 10.63 4.99
C THR A 158 3.64 11.62 3.94
N THR A 159 2.80 11.88 2.93
CA THR A 159 3.06 12.93 1.94
C THR A 159 2.18 14.14 2.18
N ILE A 160 2.80 15.32 2.10
CA ILE A 160 2.16 16.60 2.39
C ILE A 160 2.28 17.50 1.17
N ARG A 161 1.15 18.00 0.67
CA ARG A 161 1.10 19.03 -0.38
C ARG A 161 0.47 20.29 0.19
N GLN A 162 1.29 21.28 0.54
CA GLN A 162 0.85 22.55 1.11
C GLN A 162 1.70 23.70 0.57
N PHE A 163 1.24 24.94 0.75
CA PHE A 163 2.02 26.16 0.44
C PHE A 163 2.96 26.58 1.58
N THR A 164 3.32 25.64 2.46
CA THR A 164 4.19 25.82 3.62
C THR A 164 5.50 25.07 3.40
N ASP A 165 6.48 25.32 4.27
CA ASP A 165 7.75 24.58 4.29
C ASP A 165 7.61 23.16 4.89
N ALA A 166 6.39 22.62 4.94
CA ALA A 166 6.14 21.27 5.39
C ALA A 166 6.73 20.26 4.40
N VAL A 167 7.41 19.26 4.94
CA VAL A 167 8.05 18.17 4.18
C VAL A 167 7.31 16.87 4.44
N ASP A 168 7.45 15.92 3.52
CA ASP A 168 6.99 14.56 3.74
C ASP A 168 7.70 13.94 4.97
N SER A 169 7.12 12.90 5.56
CA SER A 169 7.69 12.21 6.72
C SER A 169 7.58 10.68 6.61
N ALA A 170 8.42 9.97 7.35
CA ALA A 170 8.37 8.50 7.45
C ALA A 170 9.00 7.99 8.74
N VAL A 171 8.64 6.78 9.17
CA VAL A 171 9.31 6.06 10.25
C VAL A 171 10.41 5.19 9.66
N LEU A 172 11.65 5.37 10.11
CA LEU A 172 12.75 4.45 9.78
C LEU A 172 12.53 3.12 10.49
N VAL A 173 12.50 2.01 9.75
CA VAL A 173 12.45 0.67 10.35
C VAL A 173 13.87 0.14 10.58
N TRP A 174 14.69 0.10 9.52
CA TRP A 174 16.13 -0.19 9.65
C TRP A 174 16.96 0.28 8.44
N VAL A 175 18.26 0.40 8.63
CA VAL A 175 19.26 0.64 7.58
C VAL A 175 19.79 -0.70 7.07
N VAL A 176 19.65 -0.96 5.77
CA VAL A 176 20.16 -2.17 5.09
C VAL A 176 21.66 -2.02 4.79
N SER A 177 22.06 -0.86 4.28
CA SER A 177 23.46 -0.52 4.02
C SER A 177 23.68 0.98 4.07
N LYS A 178 24.91 1.41 4.36
CA LYS A 178 25.33 2.80 4.28
C LYS A 178 26.80 2.91 3.85
N GLU A 179 27.12 4.02 3.19
CA GLU A 179 28.48 4.42 2.80
C GLU A 179 29.08 5.40 3.80
#